data_AF-A0A965PLU8-F1
#
_entry.id   AF-A0A965PLU8-F1
#
_cell.length_a   1.000
_cell.length_b   1.000
_cell.length_c   1.000
_cell.angle_alpha   90.00
_cell.angle_beta   90.00
_cell.angle_gamma   90.00
#
_symmetry.space_group_name_H-M   'P 1'
#
loop_
_entity.id
_entity.type
_entity.pdbx_description
1 polymer ?
#
loop_
_entity_poly.entity_id
_entity_poly.type
_entity_poly.pdbx_seq_one_letter_code
_entity_poly.pdbx_strand_id
1 'polypeptide(L)'
;MQDSIFVSVFRCQPTRLLLASSPGAPVGQFYRCFSKEADMWKTFKATAWDCPHISPLYIAEIETRYGKNSPYTASMLRAEFMDLGDERLVVGLASLDNCMQNPPVPRGTDKAAGVDFSAGGDENVIAIREGNRVLPLIAWRERDTMATVGRIIMELKKAGIRPEQTFVDAGGLGLPMADALAEAGWDVNRVNFGGTPNDPDAYQNRGAEMWHRLARKIDTTGPMPSPWPARGLS
;
A
#
# COMPACT_ATOMS: atom_id res chain seq x y z
N MET A 1 9.45 12.04 -16.94
CA MET A 1 10.66 12.89 -16.89
C MET A 1 11.54 12.45 -18.05
N GLN A 2 11.96 13.37 -18.92
CA GLN A 2 12.75 13.02 -20.11
C GLN A 2 14.21 12.84 -19.65
N ASP A 3 14.77 11.65 -19.84
CA ASP A 3 16.11 11.32 -19.32
C ASP A 3 17.19 12.05 -20.13
N SER A 4 17.52 13.28 -19.72
CA SER A 4 18.40 14.22 -20.45
C SER A 4 19.79 13.68 -20.78
N ILE A 5 20.29 12.74 -19.96
CA ILE A 5 21.57 12.07 -20.15
C ILE A 5 21.55 11.18 -21.39
N PHE A 6 20.50 10.35 -21.56
CA PHE A 6 20.44 9.43 -22.71
C PHE A 6 20.24 10.19 -24.02
N VAL A 7 19.42 11.23 -24.02
CA VAL A 7 19.26 12.11 -25.19
C VAL A 7 20.60 12.73 -25.60
N SER A 8 21.40 13.17 -24.62
CA SER A 8 22.72 13.73 -24.89
C SER A 8 23.69 12.67 -25.44
N VAL A 9 23.70 11.46 -24.88
CA VAL A 9 24.53 10.34 -25.36
C VAL A 9 24.16 9.93 -26.80
N PHE A 10 22.88 9.87 -27.14
CA PHE A 10 22.46 9.53 -28.51
C PHE A 10 22.85 10.59 -29.54
N ARG A 11 22.91 11.86 -29.14
CA ARG A 11 23.37 12.95 -30.02
C ARG A 11 24.87 12.89 -30.32
N CYS A 12 25.66 12.20 -29.49
CA CYS A 12 27.10 12.02 -29.72
C CYS A 12 27.44 10.91 -30.72
N GLN A 13 26.44 10.24 -31.30
CA GLN A 13 26.62 9.19 -32.33
C GLN A 13 27.66 8.11 -31.96
N PRO A 14 27.50 7.41 -30.82
CA PRO A 14 28.45 6.37 -30.41
C PRO A 14 28.48 5.20 -31.40
N THR A 15 29.67 4.70 -31.73
CA THR A 15 29.83 3.50 -32.58
C THR A 15 29.34 2.23 -31.89
N ARG A 16 29.44 2.16 -30.56
CA ARG A 16 28.91 1.11 -29.70
C ARG A 16 28.46 1.73 -28.38
N LEU A 17 27.28 1.34 -27.88
CA LEU A 17 26.73 1.80 -26.61
C LEU A 17 26.39 0.58 -25.75
N LEU A 18 26.96 0.52 -24.55
CA LEU A 18 26.64 -0.48 -23.53
C LEU A 18 25.90 0.21 -22.39
N LEU A 19 24.71 -0.29 -22.07
CA LEU A 19 23.98 0.08 -20.88
C LEU A 19 24.01 -1.10 -19.91
N ALA A 20 24.52 -0.88 -18.71
CA ALA A 20 24.59 -1.88 -17.65
C ALA A 20 24.05 -1.28 -16.35
N SER A 21 23.08 -1.96 -15.75
CA SER A 21 22.45 -1.55 -14.49
C SER A 21 21.75 -2.75 -13.85
N SER A 22 21.49 -2.68 -12.55
CA SER A 22 20.58 -3.60 -11.88
C SER A 22 19.12 -3.20 -12.19
N PRO A 23 18.22 -4.18 -12.38
CA PRO A 23 16.83 -3.88 -12.69
C PRO A 23 16.10 -3.33 -11.47
N GLY A 24 15.53 -2.13 -11.58
CA GLY A 24 14.68 -1.52 -10.55
C GLY A 24 13.22 -1.47 -10.99
N ALA A 25 12.54 -0.38 -10.65
CA ALA A 25 11.20 -0.09 -11.15
C ALA A 25 11.12 -0.17 -12.69
N PRO A 26 9.99 -0.62 -13.27
CA PRO A 26 9.80 -0.79 -14.72
C PRO A 26 9.61 0.56 -15.44
N VAL A 27 10.57 1.47 -15.26
CA VAL A 27 10.54 2.85 -15.75
C VAL A 27 11.92 3.27 -16.27
N GLY A 28 11.96 4.38 -17.03
CA GLY A 28 13.19 4.97 -17.53
C GLY A 28 13.78 4.28 -18.76
N GLN A 29 14.84 4.87 -19.31
CA GLN A 29 15.47 4.40 -20.57
C GLN A 29 15.98 2.96 -20.49
N PHE A 30 16.59 2.56 -19.37
CA PHE A 30 17.12 1.21 -19.24
C PHE A 30 16.02 0.15 -19.37
N TYR A 31 14.88 0.30 -18.68
CA TYR A 31 13.74 -0.61 -18.84
C TYR A 31 13.16 -0.61 -20.26
N ARG A 32 13.11 0.54 -20.94
CA ARG A 32 12.64 0.62 -22.34
C ARG A 32 13.46 -0.27 -23.27
N CYS A 33 14.78 -0.37 -23.07
CA CYS A 33 15.68 -1.23 -23.85
C CYS A 33 15.32 -2.73 -23.76
N PHE A 34 14.62 -3.15 -22.70
CA PHE A 34 14.17 -4.54 -22.50
C PHE A 34 12.66 -4.72 -22.77
N SER A 35 11.96 -3.65 -23.17
CA SER A 35 10.52 -3.65 -23.41
C SER A 35 10.17 -3.00 -24.75
N LYS A 36 9.78 -1.72 -24.76
CA LYS A 36 9.26 -1.01 -25.94
C LYS A 36 10.29 -0.78 -27.04
N GLU A 37 11.57 -0.78 -26.69
CA GLU A 37 12.69 -0.51 -27.61
C GLU A 37 13.53 -1.77 -27.85
N ALA A 38 13.08 -2.95 -27.41
CA ALA A 38 13.90 -4.17 -27.41
C ALA A 38 14.38 -4.62 -28.80
N ASP A 39 13.73 -4.18 -29.87
CA ASP A 39 14.15 -4.39 -31.26
C ASP A 39 15.43 -3.63 -31.63
N MET A 40 15.72 -2.52 -30.94
CA MET A 40 16.92 -1.71 -31.15
C MET A 40 18.13 -2.18 -30.33
N TRP A 41 17.96 -3.16 -29.43
CA TRP A 41 18.98 -3.56 -28.46
C TRP A 41 19.25 -5.06 -28.47
N LYS A 42 20.52 -5.43 -28.35
CA LYS A 42 20.90 -6.77 -27.93
C LYS A 42 20.90 -6.83 -26.40
N THR A 43 19.96 -7.56 -25.83
CA THR A 43 19.73 -7.61 -24.38
C THR A 43 20.41 -8.81 -23.74
N PHE A 44 20.89 -8.63 -22.50
CA PHE A 44 21.50 -9.66 -21.69
C PHE A 44 20.96 -9.57 -20.27
N LYS A 45 20.74 -10.73 -19.63
CA LYS A 45 20.33 -10.84 -18.23
C LYS A 45 21.35 -11.72 -17.51
N ALA A 46 21.89 -11.23 -16.40
CA ALA A 46 22.78 -11.97 -15.53
C ALA A 46 22.21 -11.96 -14.11
N THR A 47 21.91 -13.13 -13.59
CA THR A 47 21.41 -13.36 -12.23
C THR A 47 22.56 -13.58 -11.27
N ALA A 48 22.26 -13.60 -9.97
CA ALA A 48 23.25 -13.93 -8.94
C ALA A 48 23.91 -15.31 -9.15
N TRP A 49 23.17 -16.27 -9.73
CA TRP A 49 23.67 -17.62 -10.00
C TRP A 49 24.59 -17.71 -11.22
N ASP A 50 24.57 -16.69 -12.09
CA ASP A 50 25.44 -16.63 -13.27
C ASP A 50 26.85 -16.10 -12.92
N CYS A 51 27.05 -15.57 -11.70
CA CYS A 51 28.31 -15.00 -11.25
C CYS A 51 29.04 -15.94 -10.27
N PRO A 52 30.21 -16.51 -10.63
CA PRO A 52 30.95 -17.42 -9.75
C PRO A 52 31.53 -16.74 -8.50
N HIS A 53 31.51 -15.41 -8.44
CA HIS A 53 31.99 -14.63 -7.30
C HIS A 53 30.90 -14.32 -6.27
N ILE A 54 29.62 -14.60 -6.58
CA ILE A 54 28.53 -14.45 -5.63
C ILE A 54 28.39 -15.73 -4.83
N SER A 55 28.60 -15.62 -3.52
CA SER A 55 28.55 -16.79 -2.63
C SER A 55 27.10 -17.23 -2.36
N PRO A 56 26.84 -18.53 -2.14
CA PRO A 56 25.56 -19.00 -1.65
C PRO A 56 25.14 -18.38 -0.31
N LEU A 57 26.12 -17.98 0.52
CA LEU A 57 25.88 -17.28 1.78
C LEU A 57 25.27 -15.89 1.55
N TYR A 58 25.76 -15.14 0.56
CA TYR A 58 25.19 -13.85 0.19
C TYR A 58 23.73 -13.98 -0.30
N ILE A 59 23.46 -15.00 -1.11
CA ILE A 59 22.10 -15.31 -1.58
C ILE A 59 21.18 -15.58 -0.38
N ALA A 60 21.61 -16.42 0.57
CA ALA A 60 20.84 -16.74 1.77
C ALA A 60 20.66 -15.51 2.69
N GLU A 61 21.65 -14.63 2.79
CA GLU A 61 21.56 -13.38 3.56
C GLU A 61 20.48 -12.46 2.98
N ILE A 62 20.45 -12.28 1.65
CA ILE A 62 19.45 -11.46 0.97
C ILE A 62 18.05 -12.06 1.14
N GLU A 63 17.89 -13.38 0.96
CA GLU A 63 16.62 -14.07 1.18
C GLU A 63 16.13 -13.97 2.64
N THR A 64 17.04 -14.00 3.61
CA THR A 64 16.71 -13.84 5.04
C THR A 64 16.34 -12.40 5.36
N ARG A 65 17.08 -11.42 4.82
CA ARG A 65 16.89 -9.99 5.12
C ARG A 65 15.61 -9.44 4.52
N TYR A 66 15.34 -9.73 3.25
CA TYR A 66 14.23 -9.14 2.52
C TYR A 66 13.07 -10.12 2.32
N GLY A 67 13.28 -11.42 2.56
CA GLY A 67 12.31 -12.46 2.24
C GLY A 67 12.44 -12.94 0.80
N LYS A 68 12.26 -14.24 0.59
CA LYS A 68 12.36 -14.89 -0.73
C LYS A 68 11.47 -14.27 -1.81
N ASN A 69 10.32 -13.74 -1.39
CA ASN A 69 9.29 -13.19 -2.25
C ASN A 69 9.33 -11.65 -2.37
N SER A 70 10.35 -10.98 -1.84
CA SER A 70 10.42 -9.52 -1.90
C SER A 70 10.85 -8.99 -3.28
N PRO A 71 10.32 -7.83 -3.72
CA PRO A 71 10.80 -7.11 -4.90
C PRO A 71 12.31 -6.87 -4.89
N TYR A 72 12.89 -6.60 -3.72
CA TYR A 72 14.34 -6.42 -3.56
C TYR A 72 15.11 -7.70 -3.85
N THR A 73 14.65 -8.84 -3.32
CA THR A 73 15.25 -10.16 -3.59
C THR A 73 15.16 -10.52 -5.07
N ALA A 74 14.03 -10.22 -5.72
CA ALA A 74 13.82 -10.44 -7.14
C ALA A 74 14.74 -9.57 -8.02
N SER A 75 14.89 -8.30 -7.70
CA SER A 75 15.81 -7.38 -8.37
C SER A 75 17.27 -7.80 -8.18
N MET A 76 17.70 -7.98 -6.93
CA MET A 76 19.10 -8.23 -6.58
C MET A 76 19.60 -9.62 -7.01
N LEU A 77 18.79 -10.66 -6.82
CA LEU A 77 19.22 -12.03 -7.10
C LEU A 77 18.78 -12.51 -8.47
N ARG A 78 17.52 -12.26 -8.85
CA ARG A 78 16.92 -12.80 -10.07
C ARG A 78 17.02 -11.86 -11.26
N ALA A 79 17.60 -10.67 -11.09
CA ALA A 79 17.70 -9.64 -12.12
C ALA A 79 16.34 -9.40 -12.82
N GLU A 80 15.29 -9.24 -12.01
CA GLU A 80 13.94 -8.94 -12.48
C GLU A 80 13.61 -7.46 -12.27
N PHE A 81 13.02 -6.83 -13.28
CA PHE A 81 12.39 -5.52 -13.10
C PHE A 81 11.16 -5.73 -12.23
N MET A 82 11.18 -5.13 -11.06
CA MET A 82 10.07 -5.17 -10.13
C MET A 82 9.60 -3.77 -9.90
N ASP A 83 8.29 -3.59 -9.85
CA ASP A 83 7.77 -2.42 -9.19
C ASP A 83 8.28 -2.47 -7.75
N LEU A 84 9.23 -1.60 -7.40
CA LEU A 84 9.82 -1.53 -6.07
C LEU A 84 8.83 -0.88 -5.07
N GLY A 85 7.54 -0.91 -5.41
CA GLY A 85 6.53 -0.02 -4.90
C GLY A 85 6.69 1.35 -5.55
N ASP A 86 5.58 1.92 -5.98
CA ASP A 86 5.45 3.36 -5.96
C ASP A 86 5.77 3.78 -4.51
N GLU A 87 6.96 4.32 -4.23
CA GLU A 87 7.34 4.88 -2.91
C GLU A 87 6.33 5.94 -2.42
N ARG A 88 5.34 6.30 -3.26
CA ARG A 88 4.25 7.24 -2.98
C ARG A 88 3.03 6.61 -2.33
N LEU A 89 2.80 5.29 -2.44
CA LEU A 89 1.56 4.66 -1.97
C LEU A 89 1.84 3.59 -0.92
N VAL A 90 1.27 3.77 0.27
CA VAL A 90 1.40 2.79 1.38
C VAL A 90 0.68 1.48 1.04
N VAL A 91 -0.38 1.51 0.23
CA VAL A 91 -1.10 0.34 -0.28
C VAL A 91 -0.93 0.27 -1.80
N GLY A 92 -0.27 -0.77 -2.29
CA GLY A 92 -0.08 -0.99 -3.73
C GLY A 92 -1.42 -1.24 -4.45
N LEU A 93 -1.63 -0.58 -5.58
CA LEU A 93 -2.87 -0.68 -6.36
C LEU A 93 -3.17 -2.13 -6.78
N ALA A 94 -2.14 -2.88 -7.22
CA ALA A 94 -2.29 -4.28 -7.59
C ALA A 94 -2.74 -5.18 -6.43
N SER A 95 -2.23 -4.94 -5.22
CA SER A 95 -2.64 -5.68 -4.01
C SER A 95 -4.10 -5.39 -3.68
N LEU A 96 -4.53 -4.13 -3.80
CA LEU A 96 -5.92 -3.72 -3.57
C LEU A 96 -6.87 -4.32 -4.61
N ASP A 97 -6.53 -4.19 -5.90
CA ASP A 97 -7.33 -4.74 -7.01
C ASP A 97 -7.51 -6.25 -6.87
N ASN A 98 -6.43 -6.97 -6.52
CA ASN A 98 -6.52 -8.41 -6.26
C ASN A 98 -7.46 -8.72 -5.07
N CYS A 99 -7.43 -7.95 -3.98
CA CYS A 99 -8.35 -8.16 -2.86
C CYS A 99 -9.81 -7.91 -3.24
N MET A 100 -10.07 -7.00 -4.17
CA MET A 100 -11.41 -6.73 -4.67
C MET A 100 -11.92 -7.82 -5.62
N GLN A 101 -11.05 -8.31 -6.51
CA GLN A 101 -11.40 -9.33 -7.50
C GLN A 101 -11.41 -10.75 -6.92
N ASN A 102 -10.49 -11.03 -5.98
CA ASN A 102 -10.27 -12.31 -5.34
C ASN A 102 -10.32 -12.15 -3.81
N PRO A 103 -11.50 -11.85 -3.23
CA PRO A 103 -11.60 -11.57 -1.81
C PRO A 103 -11.17 -12.80 -0.99
N PRO A 104 -10.34 -12.61 0.06
CA PRO A 104 -9.94 -13.71 0.92
C PRO A 104 -11.16 -14.31 1.63
N VAL A 105 -11.06 -15.59 1.98
CA VAL A 105 -12.11 -16.28 2.76
C VAL A 105 -12.41 -15.48 4.04
N PRO A 106 -13.69 -15.18 4.33
CA PRO A 106 -14.08 -14.48 5.55
C PRO A 106 -13.58 -15.20 6.80
N ARG A 107 -12.93 -14.46 7.71
CA ARG A 107 -12.35 -14.96 8.95
C ARG A 107 -12.53 -13.95 10.08
N GLY A 108 -12.89 -14.46 11.25
CA GLY A 108 -13.19 -13.64 12.43
C GLY A 108 -14.62 -13.10 12.43
N THR A 109 -15.10 -12.77 13.62
CA THR A 109 -16.44 -12.18 13.85
C THR A 109 -16.36 -10.91 14.69
N ASP A 110 -15.15 -10.46 15.01
CA ASP A 110 -14.92 -9.23 15.74
C ASP A 110 -15.29 -8.03 14.87
N LYS A 111 -16.00 -7.07 15.45
CA LYS A 111 -16.42 -5.86 14.73
C LYS A 111 -15.69 -4.64 15.26
N ALA A 112 -15.37 -3.73 14.35
CA ALA A 112 -14.90 -2.39 14.67
C ALA A 112 -15.43 -1.39 13.64
N ALA A 113 -15.66 -0.15 14.07
CA ALA A 113 -16.04 0.95 13.21
C ALA A 113 -15.01 2.07 13.29
N GLY A 114 -14.60 2.60 12.13
CA GLY A 114 -13.91 3.88 12.01
C GLY A 114 -14.90 4.95 11.59
N VAL A 115 -14.89 6.11 12.25
CA VAL A 115 -15.68 7.27 11.86
C VAL A 115 -14.74 8.42 11.51
N ASP A 116 -14.89 8.92 10.30
CA ASP A 116 -14.22 10.12 9.81
C ASP A 116 -15.27 11.23 9.64
N PHE A 117 -15.02 12.37 10.28
CA PHE A 117 -15.96 13.47 10.31
C PHE A 117 -15.54 14.52 9.29
N SER A 118 -16.53 15.02 8.56
CA SER A 118 -16.36 16.26 7.84
C SER A 118 -17.20 17.33 8.52
N ALA A 119 -16.60 18.49 8.78
CA ALA A 119 -17.28 19.65 9.35
C ALA A 119 -18.20 20.36 8.34
N GLY A 120 -18.93 19.60 7.53
CA GLY A 120 -19.92 20.09 6.57
C GLY A 120 -19.38 20.49 5.19
N GLY A 121 -18.08 20.36 4.95
CA GLY A 121 -17.46 20.59 3.64
C GLY A 121 -17.54 19.36 2.73
N ASP A 122 -17.14 18.21 3.26
CA ASP A 122 -17.12 16.90 2.61
C ASP A 122 -18.13 15.94 3.28
N GLU A 123 -18.05 14.65 2.94
CA GLU A 123 -18.88 13.60 3.53
C GLU A 123 -18.31 13.15 4.87
N ASN A 124 -19.19 12.93 5.85
CA ASN A 124 -18.91 12.07 6.99
C ASN A 124 -18.94 10.62 6.52
N VAL A 125 -18.03 9.79 7.03
CA VAL A 125 -17.90 8.38 6.62
C VAL A 125 -17.83 7.48 7.83
N ILE A 126 -18.62 6.41 7.83
CA ILE A 126 -18.47 5.27 8.73
C ILE A 126 -17.99 4.07 7.93
N ALA A 127 -16.83 3.54 8.33
CA ALA A 127 -16.27 2.30 7.81
C ALA A 127 -16.41 1.20 8.86
N ILE A 128 -17.14 0.13 8.55
CA ILE A 128 -17.34 -1.00 9.47
C ILE A 128 -16.58 -2.21 8.94
N ARG A 129 -15.81 -2.86 9.81
CA ARG A 129 -15.24 -4.18 9.53
C ARG A 129 -15.89 -5.25 10.41
N GLU A 130 -15.99 -6.46 9.85
CA GLU A 130 -16.33 -7.69 10.55
C GLU A 130 -15.27 -8.74 10.18
N GLY A 131 -14.43 -9.11 11.16
CA GLY A 131 -13.25 -9.93 10.91
C GLY A 131 -12.31 -9.25 9.92
N ASN A 132 -11.98 -9.97 8.83
CA ASN A 132 -11.20 -9.47 7.70
C ASN A 132 -12.02 -8.83 6.57
N ARG A 133 -13.34 -8.64 6.75
CA ARG A 133 -14.21 -8.05 5.74
C ARG A 133 -14.54 -6.59 6.09
N VAL A 134 -14.39 -5.70 5.12
CA VAL A 134 -14.93 -4.33 5.19
C VAL A 134 -16.34 -4.33 4.58
N LEU A 135 -17.32 -3.82 5.31
CA LEU A 135 -18.70 -3.65 4.84
C LEU A 135 -18.82 -2.38 3.98
N PRO A 136 -19.90 -2.23 3.19
CA PRO A 136 -20.13 -1.01 2.42
C PRO A 136 -20.04 0.24 3.30
N LEU A 137 -19.30 1.25 2.82
CA LEU A 137 -19.13 2.51 3.54
C LEU A 137 -20.47 3.24 3.66
N ILE A 138 -20.71 3.83 4.81
CA ILE A 138 -21.87 4.70 5.04
C ILE A 138 -21.36 6.13 4.96
N ALA A 139 -21.66 6.81 3.85
CA ALA A 139 -21.22 8.18 3.60
C ALA A 139 -22.41 9.13 3.49
N TRP A 140 -22.31 10.33 4.06
CA TRP A 140 -23.32 11.38 3.91
C TRP A 140 -22.78 12.78 4.21
N ARG A 141 -23.44 13.80 3.67
CA ARG A 141 -23.18 15.20 4.03
C ARG A 141 -24.20 15.66 5.07
N GLU A 142 -23.69 16.26 6.14
CA GLU A 142 -24.48 16.95 7.15
C GLU A 142 -23.60 18.07 7.72
N ARG A 143 -24.17 19.27 7.85
CA ARG A 143 -23.46 20.45 8.40
C ARG A 143 -23.72 20.62 9.88
N ASP A 144 -24.86 20.15 10.37
CA ASP A 144 -25.18 20.23 11.78
C ASP A 144 -24.44 19.13 12.56
N THR A 145 -23.59 19.57 13.49
CA THR A 145 -22.77 18.71 14.34
C THR A 145 -23.63 17.74 15.13
N MET A 146 -24.75 18.18 15.71
CA MET A 146 -25.59 17.34 16.57
C MET A 146 -26.42 16.35 15.76
N ALA A 147 -26.92 16.74 14.58
CA ALA A 147 -27.56 15.84 13.64
C ALA A 147 -26.58 14.76 13.16
N THR A 148 -25.33 15.13 12.91
CA THR A 148 -24.25 14.19 12.56
C THR A 148 -24.01 13.18 13.69
N VAL A 149 -23.88 13.64 14.94
CA VAL A 149 -23.74 12.79 16.13
C VAL A 149 -24.91 11.82 16.27
N GLY A 150 -26.15 12.31 16.17
CA GLY A 150 -27.35 11.48 16.25
C GLY A 150 -27.40 10.40 15.16
N ARG A 151 -27.03 10.75 13.92
CA ARG A 151 -26.97 9.80 12.81
C ARG A 151 -25.90 8.74 13.00
N ILE A 152 -24.71 9.11 13.49
CA ILE A 152 -23.64 8.15 13.78
C ILE A 152 -24.10 7.11 14.79
N ILE A 153 -24.67 7.56 15.91
CA ILE A 153 -25.16 6.66 16.97
C ILE A 153 -26.22 5.70 16.41
N MET A 154 -27.14 6.21 15.59
CA MET A 154 -28.18 5.39 14.95
C MET A 154 -27.59 4.31 14.03
N GLU A 155 -26.66 4.68 13.14
CA GLU A 155 -26.05 3.72 12.19
C GLU A 155 -25.18 2.68 12.92
N LEU A 156 -24.43 3.08 13.94
CA LEU A 156 -23.63 2.15 14.76
C LEU A 156 -24.52 1.16 15.52
N LYS A 157 -25.62 1.64 16.13
CA LYS A 157 -26.62 0.77 16.79
C LYS A 157 -27.24 -0.22 15.80
N LYS A 158 -27.63 0.25 14.62
CA LYS A 158 -28.19 -0.60 13.54
C LYS A 158 -27.21 -1.70 13.11
N ALA A 159 -25.91 -1.40 13.10
CA ALA A 159 -24.87 -2.37 12.78
C ALA A 159 -24.44 -3.28 13.95
N GLY A 160 -24.99 -3.05 15.15
CA GLY A 160 -24.63 -3.80 16.37
C GLY A 160 -23.22 -3.48 16.88
N ILE A 161 -22.72 -2.27 16.61
CA ILE A 161 -21.43 -1.78 17.07
C ILE A 161 -21.60 -1.04 18.39
N ARG A 162 -20.77 -1.37 19.38
CA ARG A 162 -20.76 -0.69 20.68
C ARG A 162 -19.73 0.47 20.71
N PRO A 163 -19.86 1.45 21.63
CA PRO A 163 -18.95 2.59 21.69
C PRO A 163 -17.48 2.19 21.77
N GLU A 164 -17.13 1.16 22.56
CA GLU A 164 -15.77 0.66 22.72
C GLU A 164 -15.19 -0.01 21.47
N GLN A 165 -16.03 -0.31 20.49
CA GLN A 165 -15.64 -0.84 19.17
C GLN A 165 -15.53 0.26 18.11
N THR A 166 -15.83 1.50 18.48
CA THR A 166 -15.85 2.66 17.58
C THR A 166 -14.59 3.48 17.79
N PHE A 167 -13.94 3.84 16.70
CA PHE A 167 -12.71 4.65 16.66
C PHE A 167 -12.99 5.88 15.82
N VAL A 168 -12.66 7.05 16.35
CA VAL A 168 -12.92 8.32 15.68
C VAL A 168 -11.63 9.10 15.55
N ASP A 169 -11.45 9.78 14.41
CA ASP A 169 -10.34 10.73 14.29
C ASP A 169 -10.56 11.87 15.28
N ALA A 170 -9.57 12.11 16.14
CA ALA A 170 -9.53 13.21 17.10
C ALA A 170 -8.54 14.31 16.66
N GLY A 171 -8.17 14.36 15.39
CA GLY A 171 -7.44 15.48 14.80
C GLY A 171 -8.36 16.67 14.49
N GLY A 172 -7.89 17.90 14.76
CA GLY A 172 -8.60 19.13 14.40
C GLY A 172 -10.03 19.18 14.94
N LEU A 173 -11.01 19.13 14.02
CA LEU A 173 -12.45 19.19 14.34
C LEU A 173 -13.02 17.86 14.88
N GLY A 174 -12.24 16.79 14.89
CA GLY A 174 -12.62 15.50 15.45
C GLY A 174 -12.75 15.50 16.98
N LEU A 175 -12.02 16.37 17.69
CA LEU A 175 -12.10 16.48 19.15
C LEU A 175 -13.50 16.94 19.62
N PRO A 176 -14.04 18.07 19.15
CA PRO A 176 -15.41 18.49 19.47
C PRO A 176 -16.47 17.44 19.13
N MET A 177 -16.30 16.71 18.02
CA MET A 177 -17.22 15.63 17.63
C MET A 177 -17.17 14.45 18.61
N ALA A 178 -15.97 14.06 19.06
CA ALA A 178 -15.78 13.02 20.06
C ALA A 178 -16.35 13.43 21.43
N ASP A 179 -16.19 14.70 21.82
CA ASP A 179 -16.79 15.24 23.04
C ASP A 179 -18.32 15.20 22.97
N ALA A 180 -18.91 15.64 21.85
CA ALA A 180 -20.36 15.57 21.65
C ALA A 180 -20.92 14.14 21.65
N LEU A 181 -20.19 13.17 21.08
CA LEU A 181 -20.54 11.75 21.17
C LEU A 181 -20.53 11.26 22.62
N ALA A 182 -19.51 11.63 23.41
CA ALA A 182 -19.41 11.27 24.81
C ALA A 182 -20.54 11.90 25.65
N GLU A 183 -20.87 13.18 25.42
CA GLU A 183 -22.01 13.87 26.06
C GLU A 183 -23.36 13.20 25.74
N ALA A 184 -23.50 12.67 24.52
CA ALA A 184 -24.67 11.89 24.11
C ALA A 184 -24.69 10.45 24.67
N GLY A 185 -23.75 10.10 25.56
CA GLY A 185 -23.64 8.78 26.19
C GLY A 185 -22.99 7.71 25.30
N TRP A 186 -22.26 8.12 24.26
CA TRP A 186 -21.56 7.25 23.32
C TRP A 186 -20.05 7.51 23.37
N ASP A 187 -19.42 7.11 24.47
CA ASP A 187 -17.99 7.33 24.69
C ASP A 187 -17.14 6.39 23.81
N VAL A 188 -16.45 6.98 22.82
CA VAL A 188 -15.74 6.26 21.74
C VAL A 188 -14.23 6.37 21.89
N ASN A 189 -13.50 5.47 21.23
CA ASN A 189 -12.05 5.54 21.19
C ASN A 189 -11.60 6.71 20.30
N ARG A 190 -10.81 7.61 20.87
CA ARG A 190 -10.22 8.76 20.16
C ARG A 190 -8.87 8.38 19.57
N VAL A 191 -8.69 8.58 18.28
CA VAL A 191 -7.44 8.29 17.57
C VAL A 191 -6.80 9.59 17.11
N ASN A 192 -5.60 9.89 17.61
CA ASN A 192 -4.79 10.98 17.10
C ASN A 192 -3.77 10.43 16.10
N PHE A 193 -4.01 10.59 14.80
CA PHE A 193 -3.10 10.11 13.76
C PHE A 193 -1.73 10.80 13.78
N GLY A 194 -1.65 12.04 14.24
CA GLY A 194 -0.39 12.76 14.46
C GLY A 194 0.33 12.38 15.77
N GLY A 195 -0.29 11.54 16.60
CA GLY A 195 0.25 11.12 17.89
C GLY A 195 1.39 10.11 17.78
N THR A 196 1.96 9.78 18.95
CA THR A 196 3.03 8.78 19.09
C THR A 196 2.54 7.41 18.62
N PRO A 197 3.30 6.70 17.76
CA PRO A 197 2.99 5.33 17.37
C PRO A 197 3.29 4.35 18.51
N ASN A 198 2.80 3.11 18.41
CA ASN A 198 3.15 2.07 19.38
C ASN A 198 4.58 1.56 19.20
N ASP A 199 5.13 1.69 17.99
CA ASP A 199 6.50 1.32 17.65
C ASP A 199 7.24 2.58 17.13
N PRO A 200 7.79 3.40 18.04
CA PRO A 200 8.46 4.66 17.69
C PRO A 200 9.81 4.47 17.01
N ASP A 201 10.41 3.28 17.11
CA ASP A 201 11.65 2.95 16.40
C ASP A 201 11.37 2.70 14.91
N ALA A 202 10.18 2.19 14.57
CA ALA A 202 9.79 1.88 13.19
C ALA A 202 8.95 2.97 12.50
N TYR A 203 8.22 3.81 13.24
CA TYR A 203 7.28 4.79 12.65
C TYR A 203 7.44 6.19 13.24
N GLN A 204 7.18 7.21 12.41
CA GLN A 204 7.21 8.61 12.83
C GLN A 204 5.95 9.03 13.59
N ASN A 205 4.78 8.51 13.21
CA ASN A 205 3.49 8.84 13.82
C ASN A 205 2.51 7.67 13.73
N ARG A 206 1.43 7.76 14.51
CA ARG A 206 0.38 6.75 14.62
C ARG A 206 -0.31 6.46 13.29
N GLY A 207 -0.52 7.48 12.46
CA GLY A 207 -1.11 7.32 11.13
C GLY A 207 -0.26 6.47 10.20
N ALA A 208 1.04 6.75 10.12
CA ALA A 208 1.98 5.97 9.32
C ALA A 208 2.01 4.50 9.74
N GLU A 209 2.04 4.25 11.06
CA GLU A 209 1.96 2.89 11.61
C GLU A 209 0.67 2.17 11.21
N MET A 210 -0.49 2.84 11.33
CA MET A 210 -1.79 2.26 11.00
C MET A 210 -1.89 1.91 9.52
N TRP A 211 -1.49 2.83 8.64
CA TRP A 211 -1.49 2.60 7.19
C TRP A 211 -0.53 1.48 6.78
N HIS A 212 0.68 1.45 7.33
CA HIS A 212 1.63 0.38 7.04
C HIS A 212 1.10 -0.99 7.50
N ARG A 213 0.51 -1.07 8.70
CA ARG A 213 -0.11 -2.32 9.20
C ARG A 213 -1.29 -2.77 8.33
N LEU A 214 -2.08 -1.84 7.81
CA LEU A 214 -3.15 -2.15 6.85
C LEU A 214 -2.57 -2.75 5.57
N ALA A 215 -1.54 -2.11 4.98
CA ALA A 215 -0.89 -2.61 3.77
C ALA A 215 -0.37 -4.04 3.93
N ARG A 216 0.29 -4.34 5.05
CA ARG A 216 0.77 -5.70 5.37
C ARG A 216 -0.37 -6.72 5.44
N LYS A 217 -1.56 -6.33 5.90
CA LYS A 217 -2.75 -7.21 5.92
C LYS A 217 -3.30 -7.45 4.52
N ILE A 218 -3.21 -6.47 3.62
CA ILE A 218 -3.65 -6.60 2.22
C ILE A 218 -2.65 -7.50 1.46
N ASP A 219 -1.35 -7.25 1.58
CA ASP A 219 -0.31 -8.03 0.89
C ASP A 219 -0.29 -9.51 1.29
N THR A 220 -0.61 -9.83 2.54
CA THR A 220 -0.68 -11.22 3.04
C THR A 220 -1.89 -12.01 2.52
N THR A 221 -2.81 -11.37 1.78
CA THR A 221 -4.02 -12.01 1.24
C THR A 221 -3.97 -12.29 -0.25
N GLY A 222 -2.94 -11.84 -0.98
CA GLY A 222 -2.80 -12.07 -2.41
C GLY A 222 -1.75 -13.13 -2.77
N PRO A 223 -1.99 -14.00 -3.78
CA PRO A 223 -0.89 -14.60 -4.52
C PRO A 223 -0.14 -13.49 -5.28
N MET A 224 1.20 -13.54 -5.27
CA MET A 224 1.99 -12.58 -6.05
C MET A 224 1.62 -12.71 -7.54
N PRO A 225 1.25 -11.62 -8.23
CA PRO A 225 1.02 -11.68 -9.67
C PRO A 225 2.33 -12.08 -10.37
N SER A 226 2.21 -12.98 -11.36
CA SER A 226 3.33 -13.37 -12.21
C SER A 226 3.78 -12.16 -13.04
N PRO A 227 5.07 -11.76 -13.01
CA PRO A 227 5.55 -10.58 -13.73
C PRO A 227 5.77 -10.81 -15.23
N TRP A 228 5.39 -11.98 -15.77
CA TRP A 228 5.62 -12.31 -17.18
C TRP A 228 4.30 -12.44 -17.96
N PRO A 229 4.13 -11.76 -19.12
CA PRO A 229 3.04 -12.10 -20.02
C PRO A 229 3.24 -13.54 -20.51
N ALA A 230 2.21 -14.37 -20.41
CA ALA A 230 2.25 -15.76 -20.85
C ALA A 230 2.77 -15.84 -22.29
N ARG A 231 3.99 -16.37 -22.47
CA ARG A 231 4.48 -16.75 -23.79
C ARG A 231 4.24 -18.23 -23.95
N GLY A 232 3.29 -18.56 -24.81
CA GLY A 232 3.23 -19.88 -25.42
C GLY A 232 4.55 -20.14 -26.12
N LEU A 233 5.22 -21.20 -25.72
CA LEU A 233 6.31 -21.78 -26.51
C LEU A 233 5.64 -22.47 -27.70
N SER A 234 5.77 -21.87 -28.88
CA SER A 234 5.63 -22.54 -30.17
C SER A 234 7.00 -22.60 -30.84
#